data_AF-A0A4V1WG66-F1
#
_entry.id   AF-A0A4V1WG66-F1
#
_cell.length_a   1.000
_cell.length_b   1.000
_cell.length_c   1.000
_cell.angle_alpha   90.00
_cell.angle_beta   90.00
_cell.angle_gamma   90.00
#
_symmetry.space_group_name_H-M   'P 1'
#
loop_
_entity.id
_entity.type
_entity.pdbx_description
1 polymer ?
#
loop_
_entity_poly.entity_id
_entity_poly.type
_entity_poly.pdbx_seq_one_letter_code
_entity_poly.pdbx_strand_id
1 'polypeptide(L)'
;MKILIALLTVVILGSCATKVPYTTKIKAEFELTPDKLKKVQFYTSEIIILERSDKESKIATTGQSGELVTSERSTSERIVIPANRPCVFEQMEDDGTVQIRFELGDGRVLRFAERQNISNGRFYLVAQWANGKGELDYGGSVYYAVRQSASAYLMVKLKNWKKNQRKDRVVKGMKI
;
A
#
# COMPACT_ATOMS: atom_id res chain seq x y z
N MET A 1 -2.46 -49.34 36.89
CA MET A 1 -3.22 -49.40 35.62
C MET A 1 -4.25 -48.28 35.61
N LYS A 2 -4.35 -47.56 34.48
CA LYS A 2 -5.41 -46.59 34.11
C LYS A 2 -5.30 -45.25 34.86
N ILE A 3 -4.48 -44.30 34.39
CA ILE A 3 -4.80 -43.36 33.28
C ILE A 3 -6.23 -42.85 33.39
N LEU A 4 -6.41 -41.71 34.04
CA LEU A 4 -7.30 -40.63 33.61
C LEU A 4 -7.12 -39.48 34.60
N ILE A 5 -6.54 -38.36 34.17
CA ILE A 5 -6.89 -36.99 34.59
C ILE A 5 -5.94 -36.04 33.87
N ALA A 6 -6.53 -34.94 33.41
CA ALA A 6 -5.93 -33.74 32.84
C ALA A 6 -5.41 -33.86 31.40
N LEU A 7 -6.37 -33.91 30.47
CA LEU A 7 -6.20 -33.27 29.16
C LEU A 7 -6.06 -31.76 29.42
N LEU A 8 -4.83 -31.32 29.66
CA LEU A 8 -4.47 -29.91 29.77
C LEU A 8 -4.52 -29.32 28.35
N THR A 9 -5.70 -28.92 27.92
CA THR A 9 -5.91 -28.19 26.68
C THR A 9 -5.28 -26.81 26.86
N VAL A 10 -3.99 -26.69 26.52
CA VAL A 10 -3.29 -25.40 26.43
C VAL A 10 -3.92 -24.65 25.26
N VAL A 11 -4.91 -23.82 25.55
CA VAL A 11 -5.45 -22.84 24.60
C VAL A 11 -4.36 -21.79 24.41
N ILE A 12 -3.53 -21.98 23.40
CA ILE A 12 -2.60 -20.96 22.93
C ILE A 12 -3.47 -19.86 22.29
N LEU A 13 -3.88 -18.87 23.09
CA LEU A 13 -4.44 -17.62 22.58
C LEU A 13 -3.29 -16.86 21.89
N GLY A 14 -2.93 -17.29 20.69
CA GLY A 14 -2.04 -16.56 19.81
C GLY A 14 -2.72 -15.24 19.45
N SER A 15 -2.28 -14.14 20.07
CA SER A 15 -2.69 -12.80 19.67
C SER A 15 -2.21 -12.57 18.23
N CYS A 16 -3.09 -12.80 17.26
CA CYS A 16 -2.86 -12.39 15.89
C CYS A 16 -2.70 -10.87 15.86
N ALA A 17 -1.48 -10.40 15.56
CA ALA A 17 -1.22 -8.99 15.38
C ALA A 17 -2.17 -8.42 14.32
N THR A 18 -2.98 -7.44 14.70
CA THR A 18 -3.96 -6.83 13.80
C THR A 18 -3.28 -5.82 12.90
N LYS A 19 -3.61 -5.84 11.61
CA LYS A 19 -3.22 -4.78 10.69
C LYS A 19 -4.16 -3.61 10.89
N VAL A 20 -3.60 -2.42 11.02
CA VAL A 20 -4.35 -1.17 11.13
C VAL A 20 -3.84 -0.18 10.09
N PRO A 21 -4.66 0.78 9.63
CA PRO A 21 -4.20 1.83 8.74
C PRO A 21 -3.00 2.57 9.36
N TYR A 22 -1.97 2.82 8.58
CA TYR A 22 -0.90 3.75 8.94
C TYR A 22 -1.44 5.17 8.80
N THR A 23 -1.44 5.91 9.91
CA THR A 23 -1.98 7.27 9.97
C THR A 23 -1.00 8.25 10.58
N THR A 24 -1.21 9.55 10.35
CA THR A 24 -0.48 10.63 11.05
C THR A 24 -0.57 10.49 12.56
N LYS A 25 -1.73 10.07 13.08
CA LYS A 25 -1.91 9.75 14.51
C LYS A 25 -1.00 8.62 14.96
N ILE A 26 -0.95 7.49 14.25
CA ILE A 26 -0.07 6.36 14.60
C ILE A 26 1.40 6.78 14.47
N LYS A 27 1.75 7.55 13.44
CA LYS A 27 3.09 8.12 13.26
C LYS A 27 3.51 8.93 14.50
N ALA A 28 2.63 9.81 14.99
CA ALA A 28 2.89 10.62 16.17
C ALA A 28 2.92 9.80 17.47
N GLU A 29 1.93 8.94 17.70
CA GLU A 29 1.77 8.15 18.93
C GLU A 29 2.94 7.18 19.18
N PHE A 30 3.53 6.64 18.10
CA PHE A 30 4.70 5.76 18.18
C PHE A 30 6.02 6.48 17.83
N GLU A 31 5.99 7.80 17.64
CA GLU A 31 7.13 8.64 17.28
C GLU A 31 7.96 8.05 16.12
N LEU A 32 7.29 7.66 15.04
CA LEU A 32 7.88 6.92 13.92
C LEU A 32 8.76 7.84 13.05
N THR A 33 10.00 8.05 13.49
CA THR A 33 11.07 8.68 12.72
C THR A 33 11.47 7.82 11.51
N PRO A 34 12.13 8.39 10.48
CA PRO A 34 12.62 7.62 9.33
C PRO A 34 13.41 6.35 9.71
N ASP A 35 14.26 6.42 10.73
CA ASP A 35 15.04 5.25 11.17
C ASP A 35 14.20 4.19 11.89
N LYS A 36 13.13 4.57 12.58
CA LYS A 36 12.17 3.62 13.14
C LYS A 36 11.32 2.99 12.04
N LEU A 37 10.92 3.76 11.02
CA LEU A 37 10.12 3.27 9.90
C LEU A 37 10.82 2.17 9.09
N LYS A 38 12.16 2.22 8.96
CA LYS A 38 12.96 1.12 8.38
C LYS A 38 12.75 -0.23 9.08
N LYS A 39 12.34 -0.22 10.35
CA LYS A 39 12.06 -1.44 11.16
C LYS A 39 10.59 -1.84 11.14
N VAL A 40 9.72 -1.08 10.47
CA VAL A 40 8.28 -1.33 10.40
C VAL A 40 7.96 -2.14 9.14
N GLN A 41 7.18 -3.20 9.29
CA GLN A 41 6.61 -3.92 8.17
C GLN A 41 5.30 -3.25 7.71
N PHE A 42 5.29 -2.80 6.45
CA PHE A 42 4.12 -2.23 5.79
C PHE A 42 3.33 -3.26 5.00
N TYR A 43 2.08 -2.87 4.69
CA TYR A 43 1.14 -3.58 3.85
C TYR A 43 0.26 -2.55 3.11
N THR A 44 -0.35 -2.93 1.99
CA THR A 44 -1.42 -2.15 1.35
C THR A 44 -2.79 -2.75 1.64
N SER A 45 -3.81 -1.88 1.76
CA SER A 45 -5.19 -2.28 2.01
C SER A 45 -5.85 -2.93 0.80
N GLU A 46 -5.51 -2.46 -0.40
CA GLU A 46 -6.12 -2.85 -1.67
C GLU A 46 -5.02 -3.27 -2.67
N ILE A 47 -5.45 -3.93 -3.75
CA ILE A 47 -4.57 -4.28 -4.87
C ILE A 47 -4.21 -3.00 -5.63
N ILE A 48 -2.94 -2.88 -5.99
CA ILE A 48 -2.45 -1.82 -6.89
C ILE A 48 -2.14 -2.46 -8.24
N ILE A 49 -2.72 -1.94 -9.31
CA ILE A 49 -2.52 -2.44 -10.67
C ILE A 49 -1.95 -1.29 -11.49
N LEU A 50 -0.76 -1.50 -12.04
CA LEU A 50 -0.06 -0.55 -12.90
C LEU A 50 -0.07 -1.09 -14.32
N GLU A 51 -0.40 -0.23 -15.28
CA GLU A 51 -0.44 -0.56 -16.70
C GLU A 51 0.45 0.43 -17.47
N ARG A 52 1.29 -0.08 -18.35
CA ARG A 52 2.02 0.70 -19.35
C ARG A 52 1.75 0.08 -20.71
N SER A 53 1.57 0.92 -21.72
CA SER A 53 1.53 0.46 -23.12
C SER A 53 2.60 1.23 -23.86
N ASP A 54 3.48 0.51 -24.54
CA ASP A 54 4.45 1.16 -25.41
C ASP A 54 3.72 1.76 -26.61
N LYS A 55 4.22 2.87 -27.16
CA LYS A 55 3.64 3.49 -28.36
C LYS A 55 3.56 2.43 -29.48
N GLU A 56 2.43 2.39 -30.18
CA GLU A 56 2.25 1.58 -31.38
C GLU A 56 3.47 1.73 -32.31
N SER A 57 4.24 0.66 -32.45
CA SER A 57 5.28 0.59 -33.47
C SER A 57 4.64 -0.02 -34.70
N LYS A 58 4.36 0.83 -35.69
CA LYS A 58 4.00 0.37 -37.04
C LYS A 58 5.25 -0.23 -37.66
N ILE A 59 5.35 -1.55 -37.69
CA ILE A 59 6.41 -2.22 -38.42
C ILE A 59 5.91 -2.41 -39.85
N ALA A 60 6.46 -1.63 -40.78
CA ALA A 60 6.30 -1.88 -42.20
C ALA A 60 7.32 -2.93 -42.62
N THR A 61 6.86 -4.09 -43.09
CA THR A 61 7.72 -5.12 -43.67
C THR A 61 7.25 -5.44 -45.09
N THR A 62 8.15 -6.01 -45.89
CA THR A 62 7.81 -6.48 -47.24
C THR A 62 7.46 -7.96 -47.15
N GLY A 63 6.25 -8.33 -47.59
CA GLY A 63 5.80 -9.71 -47.70
C GLY A 63 6.59 -10.49 -48.75
N GLN A 64 6.49 -11.82 -48.75
CA GLN A 64 7.23 -12.70 -49.69
C GLN A 64 6.89 -12.42 -51.18
N SER A 65 5.73 -11.79 -51.44
CA SER A 65 5.24 -11.36 -52.74
C SER A 65 5.47 -9.87 -53.05
N GLY A 66 6.22 -9.14 -52.22
CA GLY A 66 6.54 -7.73 -52.44
C GLY A 66 5.49 -6.73 -51.96
N GLU A 67 4.39 -7.17 -51.34
CA GLU A 67 3.44 -6.25 -50.72
C GLU A 67 4.01 -5.56 -49.47
N LEU A 68 3.58 -4.33 -49.21
CA LEU A 68 3.82 -3.66 -47.93
C LEU A 68 2.84 -4.19 -46.89
N VAL A 69 3.34 -4.94 -45.92
CA VAL A 69 2.56 -5.43 -44.77
C VAL A 69 2.85 -4.51 -43.59
N THR A 70 1.81 -3.84 -43.09
CA THR A 70 1.88 -3.11 -41.81
C THR A 70 1.35 -4.05 -40.73
N SER A 71 2.19 -4.35 -39.73
CA SER A 71 1.74 -5.08 -38.55
C SER A 71 1.80 -4.16 -37.33
N GLU A 72 0.71 -4.13 -36.56
CA GLU A 72 0.61 -3.41 -35.30
C GLU A 72 0.97 -4.39 -34.17
N ARG A 73 2.08 -4.11 -33.49
CA ARG A 73 2.45 -4.83 -32.27
C ARG A 73 2.37 -3.86 -31.10
N SER A 74 1.35 -4.03 -30.25
CA SER A 74 1.29 -3.36 -28.95
C SER A 74 1.82 -4.32 -27.89
N THR A 75 2.88 -3.92 -27.19
CA THR A 75 3.29 -4.55 -25.93
C THR A 75 2.63 -3.76 -24.80
N SER A 76 1.74 -4.42 -24.07
CA SER A 76 1.13 -3.89 -22.86
C SER A 76 1.74 -4.61 -21.66
N GLU A 77 2.37 -3.85 -20.77
CA GLU A 77 2.88 -4.35 -19.50
C GLU A 77 1.86 -4.08 -18.40
N ARG A 78 1.62 -5.10 -17.57
CA ARG A 78 0.72 -5.03 -16.41
C ARG A 78 1.43 -5.56 -15.18
N ILE A 79 1.56 -4.73 -14.16
CA ILE A 79 2.12 -5.10 -12.85
C ILE A 79 0.97 -5.15 -11.85
N VAL A 80 0.87 -6.25 -11.11
CA VAL A 80 -0.14 -6.45 -10.06
C VAL A 80 0.55 -6.59 -8.72
N ILE A 81 0.35 -5.60 -7.84
CA ILE A 81 0.83 -5.59 -6.47
C ILE A 81 -0.34 -6.02 -5.57
N PRO A 82 -0.34 -7.24 -5.02
CA PRO A 82 -1.48 -7.73 -4.26
C PRO A 82 -1.59 -7.02 -2.90
N ALA A 83 -2.83 -6.84 -2.43
CA ALA A 83 -3.11 -6.34 -1.09
C ALA A 83 -2.50 -7.26 -0.02
N ASN A 84 -2.29 -6.71 1.18
CA ASN A 84 -1.88 -7.47 2.37
C ASN A 84 -0.54 -8.23 2.24
N ARG A 85 0.28 -7.96 1.22
CA ARG A 85 1.64 -8.48 1.14
C ARG A 85 2.63 -7.58 1.90
N PRO A 86 3.65 -8.17 2.55
CA PRO A 86 4.73 -7.40 3.16
C PRO A 86 5.41 -6.48 2.14
N CYS A 87 5.53 -5.20 2.47
CA CYS A 87 6.34 -4.20 1.77
C CYS A 87 7.14 -3.36 2.78
N VAL A 88 8.20 -2.69 2.33
CA VAL A 88 9.16 -2.03 3.23
C VAL A 88 9.29 -0.55 2.94
N PHE A 89 9.60 0.22 3.99
CA PHE A 89 9.91 1.63 3.88
C PHE A 89 11.26 1.82 3.18
N GLU A 90 11.30 2.68 2.17
CA GLU A 90 12.52 3.10 1.48
C GLU A 90 13.04 4.41 2.07
N GLN A 91 12.23 5.47 1.95
CA GLN A 91 12.59 6.82 2.36
C GLN A 91 11.36 7.66 2.65
N MET A 92 11.58 8.80 3.30
CA MET A 92 10.59 9.83 3.55
C MET A 92 11.05 11.12 2.90
N GLU A 93 10.15 11.77 2.20
CA GLU A 93 10.37 13.08 1.57
C GLU A 93 10.06 14.20 2.56
N ASP A 94 10.48 15.42 2.24
CA ASP A 94 10.37 16.59 3.13
C ASP A 94 8.90 16.95 3.45
N ASP A 95 7.98 16.68 2.53
CA ASP A 95 6.54 16.89 2.73
C ASP A 95 5.86 15.78 3.58
N GLY A 96 6.64 14.79 4.03
CA GLY A 96 6.16 13.65 4.80
C GLY A 96 5.64 12.50 3.95
N THR A 97 5.66 12.59 2.61
CA THR A 97 5.42 11.47 1.70
C THR A 97 6.38 10.34 2.02
N VAL A 98 5.86 9.11 2.07
CA VAL A 98 6.68 7.91 2.28
C VAL A 98 6.78 7.11 0.99
N GLN A 99 7.99 6.66 0.69
CA GLN A 99 8.24 5.75 -0.42
C GLN A 99 8.31 4.32 0.10
N ILE A 100 7.51 3.44 -0.51
CA ILE A 100 7.35 2.05 -0.12
C ILE A 100 7.78 1.14 -1.26
N ARG A 101 8.68 0.22 -0.96
CA ARG A 101 9.23 -0.77 -1.89
C ARG A 101 8.44 -2.09 -1.82
N PHE A 102 8.06 -2.61 -2.98
CA PHE A 102 7.26 -3.84 -3.11
C PHE A 102 8.04 -5.03 -3.67
N GLU A 103 9.18 -4.78 -4.30
CA GLU A 103 10.04 -5.79 -4.91
C GLU A 103 11.49 -5.27 -5.03
N LEU A 104 12.41 -6.17 -5.41
CA LEU A 104 13.83 -5.84 -5.60
C LEU A 104 14.04 -5.05 -6.90
N GLY A 105 15.00 -4.13 -6.89
CA GLY A 105 15.42 -3.35 -8.06
C GLY A 105 15.20 -1.85 -7.89
N ASP A 106 16.04 -1.06 -8.52
CA ASP A 106 16.06 0.39 -8.33
C ASP A 106 14.77 1.06 -8.81
N GLY A 107 14.33 2.09 -8.08
CA GLY A 107 13.12 2.83 -8.42
C GLY A 107 11.80 2.06 -8.33
N ARG A 108 11.80 0.78 -7.88
CA ARG A 108 10.57 -0.03 -7.68
C ARG A 108 9.87 0.31 -6.36
N VAL A 109 9.52 1.58 -6.23
CA VAL A 109 8.86 2.19 -5.07
C VAL A 109 7.60 2.90 -5.50
N LEU A 110 6.60 2.93 -4.63
CA LEU A 110 5.42 3.79 -4.79
C LEU A 110 5.37 4.80 -3.65
N ARG A 111 4.90 6.00 -3.97
CA ARG A 111 4.73 7.10 -3.03
C ARG A 111 3.35 7.02 -2.36
N PHE A 112 3.32 7.24 -1.06
CA PHE A 112 2.09 7.35 -0.27
C PHE A 112 2.10 8.59 0.60
N ALA A 113 1.00 9.34 0.60
CA ALA A 113 0.86 10.59 1.35
C ALA A 113 -0.55 10.76 1.91
N GLU A 114 -0.69 11.61 2.92
CA GLU A 114 -2.02 12.02 3.40
C GLU A 114 -2.75 12.83 2.32
N ARG A 115 -4.06 12.60 2.20
CA ARG A 115 -4.90 13.40 1.30
C ARG A 115 -5.43 14.62 2.04
N GLN A 116 -5.15 15.81 1.52
CA GLN A 116 -5.61 17.07 2.12
C GLN A 116 -7.13 17.18 2.26
N ASN A 117 -7.89 16.48 1.40
CA ASN A 117 -9.35 16.49 1.41
C ASN A 117 -10.01 15.37 2.25
N ILE A 118 -9.24 14.51 2.92
CA ILE A 118 -9.78 13.40 3.72
C ILE A 118 -9.19 13.45 5.14
N SER A 119 -10.04 13.71 6.13
CA SER A 119 -9.64 13.93 7.53
C SER A 119 -9.35 12.64 8.34
N ASN A 120 -8.98 11.54 7.69
CA ASN A 120 -8.70 10.27 8.37
C ASN A 120 -7.21 10.01 8.65
N GLY A 121 -6.33 10.90 8.19
CA GLY A 121 -4.89 10.82 8.42
C GLY A 121 -4.17 9.67 7.71
N ARG A 122 -4.85 8.90 6.85
CA ARG A 122 -4.27 7.72 6.17
C ARG A 122 -3.40 8.14 5.00
N PHE A 123 -2.39 7.32 4.74
CA PHE A 123 -1.45 7.51 3.64
C PHE A 123 -1.93 6.71 2.41
N TYR A 124 -2.35 7.42 1.36
CA TYR A 124 -2.88 6.86 0.12
C TYR A 124 -1.88 6.93 -1.02
N LEU A 125 -2.05 6.06 -2.02
CA LEU A 125 -1.22 6.07 -3.24
C LEU A 125 -1.23 7.46 -3.90
N VAL A 126 -0.03 7.99 -4.15
CA VAL A 126 0.22 9.24 -4.85
C VAL A 126 0.40 8.95 -6.34
N ALA A 127 -0.41 9.62 -7.17
CA ALA A 127 -0.33 9.59 -8.62
C ALA A 127 -1.02 10.85 -9.18
N GLN A 128 -0.72 11.21 -10.42
CA GLN A 128 -1.44 12.27 -11.13
C GLN A 128 -2.71 11.67 -11.76
N TRP A 129 -3.85 11.86 -11.10
CA TRP A 129 -5.11 11.24 -11.50
C TRP A 129 -5.84 12.06 -12.57
N ALA A 130 -6.04 11.47 -13.75
CA ALA A 130 -6.85 12.02 -14.84
C ALA A 130 -7.62 10.89 -15.54
N ASN A 131 -8.89 11.12 -15.91
CA ASN A 131 -9.71 10.17 -16.67
C ASN A 131 -9.74 8.73 -16.10
N GLY A 132 -9.68 8.59 -14.77
CA GLY A 132 -9.69 7.29 -14.10
C GLY A 132 -8.36 6.53 -14.14
N LYS A 133 -7.27 7.16 -14.57
CA LYS A 133 -5.90 6.63 -14.53
C LYS A 133 -5.02 7.54 -13.69
N GLY A 134 -4.09 6.95 -12.93
CA GLY A 134 -3.13 7.68 -12.10
C GLY A 134 -1.73 7.52 -12.66
N GLU A 135 -1.17 8.57 -13.27
CA GLU A 135 0.20 8.55 -13.77
C GLU A 135 1.21 8.59 -12.61
N LEU A 136 2.20 7.70 -12.64
CA LEU A 136 3.27 7.62 -11.64
C LEU A 136 4.52 6.97 -12.23
N ASP A 137 5.67 7.22 -11.60
CA ASP A 137 6.93 6.54 -11.91
C ASP A 137 7.08 5.24 -11.13
N TYR A 138 7.51 4.18 -11.82
CA TYR A 138 7.84 2.90 -11.21
C TYR A 138 8.96 2.19 -11.99
N GLY A 139 10.06 1.86 -11.31
CA GLY A 139 11.21 1.19 -11.93
C GLY A 139 11.88 1.99 -13.06
N GLY A 140 11.83 3.34 -12.98
CA GLY A 140 12.39 4.23 -13.99
C GLY A 140 11.53 4.42 -15.26
N SER A 141 10.28 3.95 -15.24
CA SER A 141 9.32 4.15 -16.33
C SER A 141 8.00 4.72 -15.82
N VAL A 142 7.29 5.42 -16.69
CA VAL A 142 5.94 5.91 -16.40
C VAL A 142 4.93 4.77 -16.55
N TYR A 143 4.12 4.56 -15.51
CA TYR A 143 2.99 3.65 -15.51
C TYR A 143 1.70 4.40 -15.15
N TYR A 144 0.56 3.79 -15.46
CA TYR A 144 -0.76 4.27 -15.09
C TYR A 144 -1.42 3.30 -14.12
N ALA A 145 -1.66 3.76 -12.88
CA ALA A 145 -2.47 3.06 -11.91
C ALA A 145 -3.95 3.11 -12.33
N VAL A 146 -4.64 1.97 -12.26
CA VAL A 146 -6.09 1.92 -12.57
C VAL A 146 -6.90 2.58 -11.46
N ARG A 147 -8.12 3.06 -11.79
CA ARG A 147 -9.02 3.77 -10.86
C ARG A 147 -9.17 3.11 -9.48
N GLN A 148 -9.29 1.79 -9.43
CA GLN A 148 -9.47 1.06 -8.16
C GLN A 148 -8.26 1.21 -7.23
N SER A 149 -7.06 1.38 -7.77
CA SER A 149 -5.84 1.57 -6.97
C SER A 149 -5.82 2.89 -6.21
N ALA A 150 -6.67 3.87 -6.58
CA ALA A 150 -6.80 5.13 -5.86
C ALA A 150 -7.30 4.96 -4.42
N SER A 151 -7.97 3.85 -4.04
CA SER A 151 -8.39 3.62 -2.66
C SER A 151 -7.33 2.93 -1.81
N ALA A 152 -6.21 2.49 -2.38
CA ALA A 152 -5.15 1.81 -1.66
C ALA A 152 -4.47 2.75 -0.65
N TYR A 153 -4.42 2.32 0.61
CA TYR A 153 -3.71 3.01 1.69
C TYR A 153 -2.76 2.07 2.44
N LEU A 154 -1.77 2.64 3.10
CA LEU A 154 -0.78 1.90 3.89
C LEU A 154 -1.36 1.40 5.20
N MET A 155 -0.91 0.22 5.60
CA MET A 155 -1.21 -0.42 6.87
C MET A 155 0.07 -0.92 7.54
N VAL A 156 0.02 -1.03 8.87
CA VAL A 156 1.09 -1.59 9.71
C VAL A 156 0.50 -2.63 10.66
N LYS A 157 1.33 -3.56 11.13
CA LYS A 157 0.94 -4.48 12.20
C LYS A 157 1.23 -3.86 13.56
N LEU A 158 0.23 -3.81 14.43
CA LEU A 158 0.43 -3.48 15.83
C LEU A 158 0.29 -4.76 16.67
N LYS A 159 1.30 -5.05 17.49
CA LYS A 159 1.25 -6.13 18.49
C LYS A 159 0.73 -5.53 19.79
N ASN A 160 -0.27 -6.17 20.40
CA ASN A 160 -0.88 -5.74 21.68
C ASN A 160 -1.58 -4.37 21.66
N TRP A 161 -2.17 -3.95 20.53
CA TRP A 161 -2.99 -2.75 20.48
C TRP A 161 -4.30 -2.94 21.26
N LYS A 162 -4.32 -2.53 22.53
CA LYS A 162 -5.56 -2.35 23.29
C LYS A 162 -6.21 -1.07 22.77
N LYS A 163 -7.28 -1.21 21.99
CA LYS A 163 -8.12 -0.11 21.52
C LYS A 163 -8.36 0.86 22.68
N ASN A 164 -7.76 2.04 22.56
CA ASN A 164 -7.79 3.16 23.49
C ASN A 164 -9.01 3.10 24.42
N GLN A 165 -8.81 2.73 25.70
CA GLN A 165 -9.89 2.83 26.68
C GLN A 165 -10.15 4.31 26.90
N ARG A 166 -11.11 4.86 26.16
CA ARG A 166 -11.63 6.21 26.41
C ARG A 166 -12.11 6.25 27.87
N LYS A 167 -11.44 7.06 28.70
CA LYS A 167 -11.99 7.49 29.98
C LYS A 167 -13.03 8.58 29.69
N ASP A 168 -14.18 8.17 29.19
CA ASP A 168 -15.31 9.08 29.04
C ASP A 168 -15.84 9.38 30.46
N ARG A 169 -15.75 10.64 30.87
CA ARG A 169 -16.30 11.11 32.15
C ARG A 169 -17.57 11.89 31.87
N VAL A 170 -18.71 11.33 32.24
CA VAL A 170 -19.99 12.04 32.26
C VAL A 170 -20.07 12.87 33.54
N VAL A 171 -20.11 14.20 33.40
CA VAL A 171 -20.29 15.12 34.54
C VAL A 171 -21.78 15.38 34.76
N LYS A 172 -22.22 15.43 36.02
CA LYS A 172 -23.65 15.52 36.39
C LYS A 172 -24.23 16.95 36.39
N GLY A 173 -23.43 17.96 36.05
CA GLY A 173 -23.79 19.36 36.25
C GLY A 173 -23.84 19.74 37.73
N MET A 174 -23.83 21.04 38.03
CA MET A 174 -24.04 21.57 39.39
C MET A 174 -25.31 22.43 39.40
N LYS A 175 -26.13 22.28 40.43
CA LYS A 175 -27.28 23.15 40.69
C LYS A 175 -26.85 24.31 41.59
N ILE A 176 -27.50 25.45 41.40
CA ILE A 176 -27.53 26.56 42.34
C ILE A 176 -28.50 26.21 43.46
#